data_AF-A0A1H7ERI7-F1
#
_entry.id   AF-A0A1H7ERI7-F1
#
_cell.length_a   1.000
_cell.length_b   1.000
_cell.length_c   1.000
_cell.angle_alpha   90.00
_cell.angle_beta   90.00
_cell.angle_gamma   90.00
#
_symmetry.space_group_name_H-M   'P 1'
#
loop_
_entity.id
_entity.type
_entity.pdbx_description
1 polymer ?
#
loop_
_entity_poly.entity_id
_entity_poly.type
_entity_poly.pdbx_seq_one_letter_code
_entity_poly.pdbx_strand_id
1 'polypeptide(L)'
;MSNEIIIDIYTNFENALSGFYEGAAAGISGYVIPVAWILLGICMLIWCYLVMEGKVAIPVSDWLLKFVGFMLVLHVMGNGYLSWVARPIFNLPSELTTAANHAVTDAPNLLGQVNEKIVNLISSMFGAASRLAHDFAIGPAIAVFVLAALVTVAAYMLLATALFAVIFSKLGLSLVLAVGPFFLLALVLAQTRNYFFSWVSTALYFVFYHVFTALFVFMFIGILNGYLTKLTTQLGGAGDGGIQNVASSLAGASGAGEGLNVVAVCVPIILISLAMFCMFLQIPSICASMTGGSGGSFFSGLGVIARAGSGLRRSR
;
A
#
# COMPACT_ATOMS: atom_id res chain seq x y z
N MET A 1 -20.67 -10.43 2.82
CA MET A 1 -21.11 -9.39 1.86
C MET A 1 -20.15 -8.19 1.79
N SER A 2 -19.88 -7.43 2.87
CA SER A 2 -19.00 -6.24 2.75
C SER A 2 -17.52 -6.54 2.53
N ASN A 3 -17.00 -7.65 3.07
CA ASN A 3 -15.62 -8.12 2.85
C ASN A 3 -15.39 -8.49 1.38
N GLU A 4 -16.35 -9.20 0.77
CA GLU A 4 -16.28 -9.66 -0.62
C GLU A 4 -16.19 -8.51 -1.63
N ILE A 5 -16.82 -7.36 -1.36
CA ILE A 5 -16.78 -6.20 -2.26
C ILE A 5 -15.36 -5.62 -2.36
N ILE A 6 -14.64 -5.49 -1.23
CA ILE A 6 -13.29 -4.93 -1.23
C ILE A 6 -12.33 -5.87 -1.96
N ILE A 7 -12.47 -7.18 -1.72
CA ILE A 7 -11.65 -8.21 -2.36
C ILE A 7 -11.92 -8.22 -3.88
N ASP A 8 -13.18 -8.22 -4.31
CA ASP A 8 -13.57 -8.28 -5.72
C ASP A 8 -13.07 -7.04 -6.50
N ILE A 9 -13.24 -5.84 -5.94
CA ILE A 9 -12.70 -4.60 -6.54
C ILE A 9 -11.18 -4.70 -6.69
N TYR A 10 -10.48 -5.16 -5.65
CA TYR A 10 -9.03 -5.27 -5.69
C TYR A 10 -8.56 -6.33 -6.72
N THR A 11 -9.20 -7.50 -6.78
CA THR A 11 -8.83 -8.55 -7.73
C THR A 11 -9.07 -8.13 -9.18
N ASN A 12 -10.20 -7.48 -9.48
CA ASN A 12 -10.44 -6.93 -10.82
C ASN A 12 -9.39 -5.89 -11.22
N PHE A 13 -9.00 -5.03 -10.27
CA PHE A 13 -7.96 -4.04 -10.49
C PHE A 13 -6.57 -4.66 -10.70
N GLU A 14 -6.20 -5.65 -9.90
CA GLU A 14 -4.92 -6.36 -10.04
C GLU A 14 -4.83 -7.13 -11.38
N ASN A 15 -5.93 -7.75 -11.82
CA ASN A 15 -6.02 -8.40 -13.13
C ASN A 15 -5.88 -7.40 -14.29
N ALA A 16 -6.50 -6.23 -14.19
CA ALA A 16 -6.36 -5.19 -15.20
C ALA A 16 -4.92 -4.64 -15.26
N LEU A 17 -4.30 -4.41 -14.09
CA LEU A 17 -2.93 -3.94 -14.00
C LEU A 17 -1.92 -4.96 -14.52
N SER A 18 -2.14 -6.25 -14.25
CA SER A 18 -1.26 -7.32 -14.73
C SER A 18 -1.28 -7.41 -16.24
N GLY A 19 -2.47 -7.42 -16.85
CA GLY A 19 -2.61 -7.36 -18.30
C GLY A 19 -1.96 -6.11 -18.91
N PHE A 20 -2.14 -4.95 -18.27
CA PHE A 20 -1.55 -3.69 -18.73
C PHE A 20 -0.01 -3.73 -18.73
N TYR A 21 0.65 -4.05 -17.61
CA TYR A 21 2.11 -4.02 -17.57
C TYR A 21 2.73 -5.11 -18.41
N GLU A 22 2.13 -6.31 -18.47
CA GLU A 22 2.65 -7.41 -19.28
C GLU A 22 2.62 -7.04 -20.76
N GLY A 23 1.50 -6.48 -21.24
CA GLY A 23 1.37 -6.00 -22.62
C GLY A 23 2.29 -4.83 -22.95
N ALA A 24 2.35 -3.81 -22.06
CA ALA A 24 3.21 -2.65 -22.25
C ALA A 24 4.70 -3.05 -22.23
N ALA A 25 5.13 -3.88 -21.29
CA ALA A 25 6.50 -4.36 -21.20
C ALA A 25 6.90 -5.21 -22.40
N ALA A 26 6.00 -6.07 -22.91
CA ALA A 26 6.24 -6.83 -24.14
C ALA A 26 6.40 -5.91 -25.35
N GLY A 27 5.54 -4.90 -25.51
CA GLY A 27 5.64 -3.91 -26.58
C GLY A 27 6.94 -3.09 -26.51
N ILE A 28 7.31 -2.61 -25.33
CA ILE A 28 8.55 -1.85 -25.12
C ILE A 28 9.77 -2.75 -25.35
N SER A 29 9.76 -3.98 -24.84
CA SER A 29 10.84 -4.95 -25.08
C SER A 29 11.07 -5.16 -26.58
N GLY A 30 9.99 -5.38 -27.36
CA GLY A 30 10.07 -5.53 -28.82
C GLY A 30 10.72 -4.34 -29.53
N TYR A 31 10.49 -3.12 -29.04
CA TYR A 31 11.13 -1.91 -29.59
C TYR A 31 12.60 -1.74 -29.15
N VAL A 32 12.91 -2.10 -27.91
CA VAL A 32 14.24 -1.84 -27.33
C VAL A 32 15.29 -2.88 -27.79
N ILE A 33 14.89 -4.12 -28.10
CA ILE A 33 15.80 -5.17 -28.60
C ILE A 33 16.64 -4.73 -29.81
N PRO A 34 16.06 -4.23 -30.94
CA PRO A 34 16.86 -3.84 -32.10
C PRO A 34 17.82 -2.68 -31.78
N VAL A 35 17.39 -1.73 -30.93
CA VAL A 35 18.25 -0.63 -30.47
C VAL A 35 19.46 -1.16 -29.68
N ALA A 36 19.24 -2.16 -28.84
CA ALA A 36 20.29 -2.78 -28.05
C ALA A 36 21.32 -3.52 -28.93
N TRP A 37 20.89 -4.16 -30.02
CA TRP A 37 21.79 -4.76 -31.02
C TRP A 37 22.65 -3.72 -31.74
N ILE A 38 22.06 -2.58 -32.13
CA ILE A 38 22.80 -1.48 -32.75
C ILE A 38 23.84 -0.92 -31.77
N LEU A 39 23.44 -0.71 -30.51
CA LEU A 39 24.32 -0.24 -29.45
C LEU A 39 25.52 -1.19 -29.25
N LEU A 40 25.26 -2.50 -29.19
CA LEU A 40 26.31 -3.51 -29.12
C LEU A 40 27.28 -3.39 -30.30
N GLY A 41 26.76 -3.24 -31.52
CA GLY A 41 27.57 -3.07 -32.73
C GLY A 41 28.46 -1.83 -32.67
N ILE A 42 27.95 -0.71 -32.16
CA ILE A 42 28.74 0.51 -31.97
C ILE A 42 29.83 0.29 -30.91
N CYS A 43 29.50 -0.32 -29.76
CA CYS A 43 30.47 -0.63 -28.73
C CYS A 43 31.59 -1.57 -29.23
N MET A 44 31.24 -2.54 -30.07
CA MET A 44 32.19 -3.43 -30.74
C MET A 44 33.14 -2.67 -31.65
N LEU A 45 32.61 -1.80 -32.52
CA LEU A 45 33.42 -1.00 -33.45
C LEU A 45 34.40 -0.08 -32.72
N ILE A 46 33.94 0.59 -31.66
CA ILE A 46 34.79 1.44 -30.82
C ILE A 46 35.89 0.62 -30.16
N TRP A 47 35.57 -0.57 -29.66
CA TRP A 47 36.57 -1.45 -29.06
C TRP A 47 37.61 -1.92 -30.08
N CYS A 48 37.18 -2.39 -31.27
CA CYS A 48 38.09 -2.76 -32.35
C CYS A 48 39.02 -1.59 -32.74
N TYR A 49 38.50 -0.37 -32.80
CA TYR A 49 39.28 0.83 -33.07
C TYR A 49 40.35 1.10 -31.99
N LEU A 50 39.97 1.03 -30.70
CA LEU A 50 40.89 1.25 -29.57
C LEU A 50 41.99 0.18 -29.49
N VAL A 51 41.69 -1.06 -29.91
CA VAL A 51 42.66 -2.15 -30.02
C VAL A 51 43.66 -1.87 -31.16
N MET A 52 43.17 -1.43 -32.33
CA MET A 52 44.02 -1.07 -33.47
C MET A 52 44.96 0.11 -33.16
N GLU A 53 44.52 1.10 -32.39
CA GLU A 53 45.38 2.22 -31.96
C GLU A 53 46.42 1.84 -30.90
N GLY A 54 46.41 0.60 -30.39
CA GLY A 54 47.37 0.13 -29.38
C GLY A 54 47.27 0.85 -28.02
N LYS A 55 46.28 1.72 -27.83
CA LYS A 55 46.06 2.49 -26.59
C LYS A 55 45.55 1.63 -25.43
N VAL A 56 45.19 0.37 -25.71
CA VAL A 56 44.45 -0.49 -24.79
C VAL A 56 44.93 -1.94 -24.93
N ALA A 57 45.78 -2.40 -24.00
CA ALA A 57 46.12 -3.81 -23.83
C ALA A 57 45.12 -4.49 -22.89
N ILE A 58 43.82 -4.41 -23.17
CA ILE A 58 42.84 -5.20 -22.42
C ILE A 58 42.97 -6.64 -22.93
N PRO A 59 43.27 -7.63 -22.07
CA PRO A 59 43.24 -9.02 -22.48
C PRO A 59 41.84 -9.36 -23.03
N VAL A 60 41.77 -10.05 -24.16
CA VAL A 60 40.52 -10.37 -24.88
C VAL A 60 39.46 -11.00 -23.96
N SER A 61 39.89 -11.73 -22.92
CA SER A 61 39.04 -12.33 -21.88
C SER A 61 38.20 -11.32 -21.10
N ASP A 62 38.74 -10.14 -20.80
CA ASP A 62 38.07 -9.11 -20.01
C ASP A 62 36.93 -8.45 -20.80
N TRP A 63 37.10 -8.38 -22.12
CA TRP A 63 36.08 -7.91 -23.03
C TRP A 63 35.03 -8.99 -23.31
N LEU A 64 35.45 -10.27 -23.42
CA LEU A 64 34.54 -11.41 -23.58
C LEU A 64 33.53 -11.50 -22.41
N LEU A 65 33.98 -11.31 -21.17
CA LEU A 65 33.10 -11.30 -19.99
C LEU A 65 32.04 -10.19 -20.07
N LYS A 66 32.42 -8.99 -20.54
CA LYS A 66 31.48 -7.88 -20.74
C LYS A 66 30.48 -8.18 -21.86
N PHE A 67 30.93 -8.83 -22.93
CA PHE A 67 30.07 -9.25 -24.04
C PHE A 67 29.06 -10.33 -23.62
N VAL A 68 29.50 -11.34 -22.86
CA VAL A 68 28.60 -12.36 -22.28
C VAL A 68 27.57 -11.70 -21.35
N GLY A 69 28.00 -10.75 -20.51
CA GLY A 69 27.09 -9.96 -19.68
C GLY A 69 26.05 -9.19 -20.50
N PHE A 70 26.46 -8.58 -21.62
CA PHE A 70 25.56 -7.90 -22.55
C PHE A 70 24.52 -8.88 -23.14
N MET A 71 24.98 -10.05 -23.61
CA MET A 71 24.09 -11.08 -24.18
C MET A 71 23.07 -11.59 -23.17
N LEU A 72 23.47 -11.74 -21.91
CA LEU A 72 22.55 -12.11 -20.84
C LEU A 72 21.50 -11.01 -20.61
N VAL A 73 21.91 -9.74 -20.57
CA VAL A 73 20.95 -8.62 -20.44
C VAL A 73 19.99 -8.56 -21.61
N LEU A 74 20.43 -8.79 -22.85
CA LEU A 74 19.56 -8.88 -24.02
C LEU A 74 18.52 -10.01 -23.91
N HIS A 75 18.96 -11.19 -23.45
CA HIS A 75 18.07 -12.33 -23.26
C HIS A 75 17.01 -12.04 -22.18
N VAL A 76 17.45 -11.45 -21.05
CA VAL A 76 16.57 -11.05 -19.95
C VAL A 76 15.62 -9.95 -20.37
N MET A 77 16.06 -8.97 -21.17
CA MET A 77 15.20 -7.89 -21.62
C MET A 77 14.13 -8.36 -22.63
N GLY A 78 14.46 -9.39 -23.44
CA GLY A 78 13.54 -10.01 -24.38
C GLY A 78 12.52 -10.92 -23.70
N ASN A 79 12.60 -12.22 -24.01
CA ASN A 79 11.63 -13.19 -23.50
C ASN A 79 11.72 -13.40 -21.97
N GLY A 80 12.86 -13.10 -21.35
CA GLY A 80 13.06 -13.30 -19.91
C GLY A 80 12.41 -12.25 -19.02
N TYR A 81 12.01 -11.08 -19.55
CA TYR A 81 11.77 -9.90 -18.71
C TYR A 81 10.59 -10.12 -17.76
N LEU A 82 9.48 -10.61 -18.32
CA LEU A 82 8.26 -10.84 -17.57
C LEU A 82 8.47 -11.90 -16.48
N SER A 83 9.10 -13.02 -16.83
CA SER A 83 9.25 -14.14 -15.90
C SER A 83 10.32 -13.91 -14.84
N TRP A 84 11.43 -13.27 -15.18
CA TRP A 84 12.60 -13.19 -14.30
C TRP A 84 12.69 -11.88 -13.53
N VAL A 85 12.06 -10.81 -14.03
CA VAL A 85 12.15 -9.48 -13.43
C VAL A 85 10.78 -8.94 -13.04
N ALA A 86 9.85 -8.80 -13.99
CA ALA A 86 8.59 -8.10 -13.73
C ALA A 86 7.68 -8.86 -12.76
N ARG A 87 7.39 -10.15 -13.00
CA ARG A 87 6.50 -10.94 -12.15
C ARG A 87 7.01 -11.11 -10.72
N PRO A 88 8.29 -11.46 -10.48
CA PRO A 88 8.82 -11.53 -9.12
C PRO A 88 8.68 -10.19 -8.38
N ILE A 89 9.03 -9.07 -9.03
CA ILE A 89 8.92 -7.75 -8.40
C ILE A 89 7.46 -7.35 -8.17
N PHE A 90 6.54 -7.69 -9.08
CA PHE A 90 5.11 -7.38 -8.94
C PHE A 90 4.42 -8.17 -7.81
N ASN A 91 4.86 -9.40 -7.56
CA ASN A 91 4.33 -10.29 -6.51
C ASN A 91 5.04 -10.11 -5.16
N LEU A 92 6.24 -9.53 -5.17
CA LEU A 92 7.03 -9.24 -3.96
C LEU A 92 6.23 -8.56 -2.83
N PRO A 93 5.39 -7.53 -3.10
CA PRO A 93 4.63 -6.87 -2.04
C PRO A 93 3.70 -7.84 -1.30
N SER A 94 2.92 -8.65 -2.03
CA SER A 94 2.00 -9.62 -1.46
C SER A 94 2.74 -10.69 -0.65
N GLU A 95 3.83 -11.22 -1.20
CA GLU A 95 4.65 -12.23 -0.52
C GLU A 95 5.26 -11.70 0.79
N LEU A 96 5.79 -10.47 0.78
CA LEU A 96 6.31 -9.85 1.99
C LEU A 96 5.22 -9.55 3.02
N THR A 97 4.03 -9.12 2.60
CA THR A 97 2.92 -8.88 3.55
C THR A 97 2.44 -10.17 4.19
N THR A 98 2.37 -11.25 3.41
CA THR A 98 2.00 -12.57 3.92
C THR A 98 3.09 -13.16 4.80
N ALA A 99 4.37 -12.95 4.48
CA ALA A 99 5.49 -13.37 5.34
C ALA A 99 5.55 -12.57 6.66
N ALA A 100 5.18 -11.28 6.63
CA ALA A 100 5.13 -10.44 7.82
C ALA A 100 3.94 -10.75 8.74
N ASN A 101 2.96 -11.52 8.26
CA ASN A 101 1.80 -11.93 9.00
C ASN A 101 1.92 -13.41 9.41
N HIS A 102 1.82 -13.70 10.70
CA HIS A 102 1.78 -15.10 11.16
C HIS A 102 0.46 -15.81 10.77
N ALA A 103 -0.57 -15.06 10.40
CA ALA A 103 -1.73 -15.58 9.69
C ALA A 103 -1.51 -15.44 8.19
N VAL A 104 -1.74 -16.49 7.40
CA VAL A 104 -1.47 -16.46 5.95
C VAL A 104 -2.53 -15.60 5.25
N THR A 105 -2.38 -14.28 5.24
CA THR A 105 -3.40 -13.38 4.67
C THR A 105 -2.79 -12.14 4.03
N ASP A 106 -3.02 -11.97 2.72
CA ASP A 106 -2.59 -10.82 1.93
C ASP A 106 -3.29 -9.51 2.34
N ALA A 107 -2.67 -8.37 2.01
CA ALA A 107 -3.18 -7.04 2.36
C ALA A 107 -4.69 -6.80 2.10
N PRO A 108 -5.26 -7.13 0.93
CA PRO A 108 -6.69 -6.90 0.66
C PRO A 108 -7.62 -7.66 1.60
N ASN A 109 -7.25 -8.89 1.95
CA ASN A 109 -8.01 -9.70 2.89
C ASN A 109 -7.96 -9.11 4.31
N LEU A 110 -6.85 -8.46 4.69
CA LEU A 110 -6.76 -7.74 5.96
C LEU A 110 -7.69 -6.54 6.01
N LEU A 111 -7.72 -5.75 4.94
CA LEU A 111 -8.65 -4.62 4.84
C LEU A 111 -10.10 -5.12 4.91
N GLY A 112 -10.37 -6.26 4.28
CA GLY A 112 -11.62 -7.00 4.41
C GLY A 112 -11.98 -7.37 5.86
N GLN A 113 -11.04 -7.95 6.60
CA GLN A 113 -11.20 -8.29 8.02
C GLN A 113 -11.40 -7.03 8.90
N VAL A 114 -10.69 -5.94 8.61
CA VAL A 114 -10.89 -4.64 9.28
C VAL A 114 -12.32 -4.16 9.03
N ASN A 115 -12.77 -4.19 7.78
CA ASN A 115 -14.12 -3.78 7.43
C ASN A 115 -15.18 -4.59 8.19
N GLU A 116 -15.02 -5.91 8.27
CA GLU A 116 -15.94 -6.76 9.03
C GLU A 116 -15.95 -6.42 10.52
N LYS A 117 -14.78 -6.21 11.14
CA LYS A 117 -14.67 -5.77 12.54
C LYS A 117 -15.33 -4.40 12.77
N ILE A 118 -15.12 -3.45 11.87
CA ILE A 118 -15.73 -2.12 11.94
C ILE A 118 -17.26 -2.22 11.80
N VAL A 119 -17.78 -2.98 10.83
CA VAL A 119 -19.22 -3.19 10.63
C VAL A 119 -19.85 -3.84 11.85
N ASN A 120 -19.20 -4.86 12.43
CA ASN A 120 -19.64 -5.49 13.67
C ASN A 120 -19.67 -4.48 14.83
N LEU A 121 -18.66 -3.60 14.92
CA LEU A 121 -18.62 -2.56 15.96
C LEU A 121 -19.74 -1.53 15.78
N ILE A 122 -19.97 -1.07 14.56
CA ILE A 122 -21.01 -0.08 14.28
C ILE A 122 -22.39 -0.68 14.55
N SER A 123 -22.66 -1.89 14.05
CA SER A 123 -23.95 -2.55 14.25
C SER A 123 -24.26 -2.79 15.73
N SER A 124 -23.25 -3.14 16.52
CA SER A 124 -23.41 -3.33 17.96
C SER A 124 -23.70 -2.00 18.68
N MET A 125 -23.03 -0.91 18.30
CA MET A 125 -23.27 0.44 18.83
C MET A 125 -24.66 0.99 18.48
N PHE A 126 -25.10 0.81 17.23
CA PHE A 126 -26.46 1.20 16.81
C PHE A 126 -27.54 0.33 17.49
N GLY A 127 -27.26 -0.96 17.71
CA GLY A 127 -28.12 -1.84 18.49
C GLY A 127 -28.26 -1.42 19.96
N ALA A 128 -27.19 -0.93 20.58
CA ALA A 128 -27.26 -0.37 21.93
C ALA A 128 -28.05 0.94 21.97
N ALA A 129 -27.84 1.84 21.01
CA ALA A 129 -28.56 3.09 20.90
C ALA A 129 -30.08 2.90 20.72
N SER A 130 -30.49 1.92 19.90
CA SER A 130 -31.91 1.62 19.66
C SER A 130 -32.61 1.04 20.88
N ARG A 131 -31.92 0.22 21.68
CA ARG A 131 -32.43 -0.29 22.98
C ARG A 131 -32.62 0.83 23.99
N LEU A 132 -31.66 1.74 24.12
CA LEU A 132 -31.78 2.92 24.98
C LEU A 132 -32.93 3.84 24.59
N ALA A 133 -33.19 3.99 23.28
CA ALA A 133 -34.33 4.74 22.78
C ALA A 133 -35.67 4.07 23.13
N HIS A 134 -35.71 2.73 23.12
CA HIS A 134 -36.88 1.95 23.52
C HIS A 134 -37.18 2.05 25.03
N ASP A 135 -36.14 2.16 25.87
CA ASP A 135 -36.28 2.33 27.32
C ASP A 135 -36.59 3.80 27.74
N PHE A 136 -37.06 4.63 26.81
CA PHE A 136 -37.41 6.05 27.01
C PHE A 136 -36.27 6.96 27.53
N ALA A 137 -35.02 6.49 27.49
CA ALA A 137 -33.83 7.29 27.82
C ALA A 137 -33.33 8.08 26.60
N ILE A 138 -34.15 9.01 26.10
CA ILE A 138 -33.92 9.74 24.83
C ILE A 138 -32.60 10.54 24.85
N GLY A 139 -32.26 11.19 25.97
CA GLY A 139 -31.04 12.01 26.10
C GLY A 139 -29.75 11.21 25.89
N PRO A 140 -29.53 10.12 26.64
CA PRO A 140 -28.41 9.20 26.43
C PRO A 140 -28.42 8.52 25.05
N ALA A 141 -29.59 8.14 24.53
CA ALA A 141 -29.71 7.47 23.23
C ALA A 141 -29.15 8.33 22.07
N ILE A 142 -29.45 9.63 22.07
CA ILE A 142 -28.96 10.58 21.05
C ILE A 142 -27.42 10.71 21.12
N ALA A 143 -26.85 10.77 22.33
CA ALA A 143 -25.41 10.88 22.50
C ALA A 143 -24.65 9.65 21.96
N VAL A 144 -25.17 8.44 22.22
CA VAL A 144 -24.59 7.19 21.69
C VAL A 144 -24.71 7.13 20.16
N PHE A 145 -25.82 7.59 19.61
CA PHE A 145 -26.03 7.64 18.16
C PHE A 145 -25.02 8.57 17.46
N VAL A 146 -24.80 9.77 18.00
CA VAL A 146 -23.83 10.74 17.47
C VAL A 146 -22.40 10.19 17.57
N LEU A 147 -22.04 9.55 18.68
CA LEU A 147 -20.73 8.92 18.85
C LEU A 147 -20.53 7.76 17.86
N ALA A 148 -21.54 6.91 17.66
CA ALA A 148 -21.49 5.82 16.69
C ALA A 148 -21.30 6.34 15.25
N ALA A 149 -21.98 7.44 14.90
CA ALA A 149 -21.78 8.10 13.61
C ALA A 149 -20.35 8.64 13.44
N LEU A 150 -19.78 9.27 14.48
CA LEU A 150 -18.41 9.80 14.42
C LEU A 150 -17.37 8.68 14.29
N VAL A 151 -17.50 7.59 15.07
CA VAL A 151 -16.64 6.40 14.94
C VAL A 151 -16.73 5.81 13.54
N THR A 152 -17.95 5.73 12.97
CA THR A 152 -18.17 5.25 11.60
C THR A 152 -17.38 6.08 10.60
N VAL A 153 -17.51 7.41 10.65
CA VAL A 153 -16.80 8.32 9.74
C VAL A 153 -15.28 8.17 9.87
N ALA A 154 -14.75 8.15 11.08
CA ALA A 154 -13.31 8.05 11.31
C ALA A 154 -12.74 6.69 10.84
N ALA A 155 -13.45 5.60 11.11
CA ALA A 155 -13.03 4.25 10.74
C ALA A 155 -13.07 4.04 9.21
N TYR A 156 -14.12 4.50 8.53
CA TYR A 156 -14.19 4.43 7.07
C TYR A 156 -13.21 5.36 6.36
N MET A 157 -12.88 6.52 6.95
CA MET A 157 -11.83 7.40 6.42
C MET A 157 -10.48 6.68 6.38
N LEU A 158 -10.12 5.98 7.45
CA LEU A 158 -8.88 5.19 7.52
C LEU A 158 -8.91 4.02 6.54
N LEU A 159 -10.01 3.25 6.50
CA LEU A 159 -10.16 2.11 5.59
C LEU A 159 -10.06 2.52 4.11
N ALA A 160 -10.73 3.61 3.73
CA ALA A 160 -10.67 4.14 2.37
C ALA A 160 -9.25 4.58 1.98
N THR A 161 -8.53 5.21 2.92
CA THR A 161 -7.15 5.66 2.69
C THR A 161 -6.19 4.48 2.56
N ALA A 162 -6.36 3.44 3.38
CA ALA A 162 -5.57 2.22 3.29
C ALA A 162 -5.84 1.47 1.96
N LEU A 163 -7.10 1.36 1.54
CA LEU A 163 -7.47 0.72 0.28
C LEU A 163 -6.86 1.48 -0.91
N PHE A 164 -7.00 2.80 -0.90
CA PHE A 164 -6.41 3.65 -1.91
C PHE A 164 -4.88 3.51 -1.99
N ALA A 165 -4.19 3.46 -0.85
CA ALA A 165 -2.75 3.28 -0.80
C ALA A 165 -2.30 1.92 -1.38
N VAL A 166 -3.01 0.84 -1.03
CA VAL A 166 -2.76 -0.50 -1.59
C VAL A 166 -2.93 -0.49 -3.12
N ILE A 167 -4.02 0.08 -3.62
CA ILE A 167 -4.29 0.20 -5.07
C ILE A 167 -3.22 1.06 -5.75
N PHE A 168 -2.87 2.21 -5.18
CA PHE A 168 -1.84 3.10 -5.72
C PHE A 168 -0.48 2.43 -5.80
N SER A 169 -0.09 1.69 -4.75
CA SER A 169 1.19 1.01 -4.70
C SER A 169 1.37 0.05 -5.89
N LYS A 170 0.34 -0.77 -6.18
CA LYS A 170 0.33 -1.72 -7.30
C LYS A 170 0.25 -1.02 -8.65
N LEU A 171 -0.51 0.08 -8.76
CA LEU A 171 -0.57 0.89 -9.98
C LEU A 171 0.78 1.53 -10.31
N GLY A 172 1.42 2.17 -9.32
CA GLY A 172 2.75 2.76 -9.48
C GLY A 172 3.78 1.70 -9.85
N LEU A 173 3.74 0.54 -9.19
CA LEU A 173 4.63 -0.57 -9.50
C LEU A 173 4.42 -1.11 -10.92
N SER A 174 3.16 -1.28 -11.35
CA SER A 174 2.79 -1.70 -12.71
C SER A 174 3.33 -0.74 -13.77
N LEU A 175 3.19 0.57 -13.56
CA LEU A 175 3.74 1.60 -14.47
C LEU A 175 5.27 1.57 -14.53
N VAL A 176 5.94 1.43 -13.39
CA VAL A 176 7.41 1.34 -13.31
C VAL A 176 7.92 0.07 -14.00
N LEU A 177 7.22 -1.06 -13.83
CA LEU A 177 7.58 -2.33 -14.46
C LEU A 177 7.26 -2.35 -15.96
N ALA A 178 6.25 -1.63 -16.43
CA ALA A 178 5.95 -1.53 -17.86
C ALA A 178 7.15 -0.98 -18.64
N VAL A 179 7.83 0.05 -18.12
CA VAL A 179 8.99 0.70 -18.76
C VAL A 179 10.34 0.04 -18.45
N GLY A 180 10.36 -1.01 -17.62
CA GLY A 180 11.61 -1.61 -17.13
C GLY A 180 12.57 -2.17 -18.19
N PRO A 181 12.14 -2.68 -19.36
CA PRO A 181 13.08 -3.13 -20.40
C PRO A 181 14.06 -2.04 -20.85
N PHE A 182 13.61 -0.77 -20.88
CA PHE A 182 14.48 0.36 -21.22
C PHE A 182 15.57 0.60 -20.16
N PHE A 183 15.21 0.49 -18.88
CA PHE A 183 16.15 0.65 -17.78
C PHE A 183 17.11 -0.53 -17.65
N LEU A 184 16.70 -1.74 -18.05
CA LEU A 184 17.60 -2.89 -18.18
C LEU A 184 18.68 -2.67 -19.24
N LEU A 185 18.35 -2.08 -20.39
CA LEU A 185 19.35 -1.68 -21.37
C LEU A 185 20.35 -0.68 -20.76
N ALA A 186 19.88 0.27 -19.95
CA ALA A 186 20.73 1.24 -19.30
C ALA A 186 21.77 0.64 -18.33
N LEU A 187 21.58 -0.60 -17.85
CA LEU A 187 22.56 -1.31 -17.02
C LEU A 187 23.86 -1.66 -17.78
N VAL A 188 23.75 -1.83 -19.09
CA VAL A 188 24.87 -2.28 -19.93
C VAL A 188 25.98 -1.23 -20.00
N LEU A 189 25.65 0.04 -20.24
CA LEU A 189 26.66 1.10 -20.31
C LEU A 189 26.97 1.62 -18.91
N ALA A 190 28.25 1.73 -18.57
CA ALA A 190 28.70 2.28 -17.30
C ALA A 190 28.13 3.69 -17.03
N GLN A 191 28.00 4.51 -18.08
CA GLN A 191 27.49 5.88 -17.99
C GLN A 191 26.00 5.95 -17.63
N THR A 192 25.20 4.95 -18.00
CA THR A 192 23.73 4.95 -17.82
C THR A 192 23.27 4.04 -16.67
N ARG A 193 24.17 3.31 -16.00
CA ARG A 193 23.84 2.40 -14.88
C ARG A 193 23.07 3.07 -13.75
N ASN A 194 23.32 4.35 -13.51
CA ASN A 194 22.62 5.12 -12.48
C ASN A 194 21.09 5.15 -12.72
N TYR A 195 20.64 5.14 -13.98
CA TYR A 195 19.21 5.10 -14.30
C TYR A 195 18.58 3.76 -13.92
N PHE A 196 19.30 2.65 -14.10
CA PHE A 196 18.82 1.33 -13.63
C PHE A 196 18.67 1.31 -12.12
N PHE A 197 19.67 1.80 -11.37
CA PHE A 197 19.59 1.83 -9.90
C PHE A 197 18.46 2.74 -9.41
N SER A 198 18.23 3.88 -10.06
CA SER A 198 17.10 4.77 -9.76
C SER A 198 15.75 4.11 -10.06
N TRP A 199 15.65 3.35 -11.16
CA TRP A 199 14.45 2.57 -11.49
C TRP A 199 14.17 1.48 -10.45
N VAL A 200 15.17 0.68 -10.06
CA VAL A 200 15.02 -0.34 -9.01
C VAL A 200 14.62 0.31 -7.67
N SER A 201 15.26 1.42 -7.31
CA SER A 201 14.93 2.20 -6.11
C SER A 201 13.47 2.65 -6.10
N THR A 202 12.95 3.09 -7.26
CA THR A 202 11.54 3.49 -7.42
C THR A 202 10.60 2.28 -7.39
N ALA A 203 10.98 1.14 -7.96
CA ALA A 203 10.21 -0.10 -7.85
C ALA A 203 10.11 -0.55 -6.38
N LEU A 204 11.24 -0.57 -5.67
CA LEU A 204 11.29 -0.90 -4.24
C LEU A 204 10.47 0.08 -3.39
N TYR A 205 10.45 1.37 -3.74
CA TYR A 205 9.59 2.35 -3.06
C TYR A 205 8.12 1.89 -3.05
N PHE A 206 7.57 1.51 -4.20
CA PHE A 206 6.17 1.07 -4.28
C PHE A 206 5.94 -0.27 -3.57
N VAL A 207 6.92 -1.18 -3.61
CA VAL A 207 6.87 -2.45 -2.87
C VAL A 207 6.78 -2.19 -1.37
N PHE A 208 7.70 -1.40 -0.81
CA PHE A 208 7.69 -1.09 0.61
C PHE A 208 6.48 -0.25 1.01
N TYR A 209 6.00 0.64 0.14
CA TYR A 209 4.79 1.42 0.38
C TYR A 209 3.56 0.51 0.59
N HIS A 210 3.42 -0.55 -0.21
CA HIS A 210 2.41 -1.58 -0.01
C HIS A 210 2.60 -2.32 1.32
N VAL A 211 3.83 -2.78 1.59
CA VAL A 211 4.14 -3.58 2.79
C VAL A 211 3.88 -2.79 4.07
N PHE A 212 4.35 -1.54 4.15
CA PHE A 212 4.10 -0.69 5.30
C PHE A 212 2.62 -0.35 5.48
N THR A 213 1.88 -0.19 4.38
CA THR A 213 0.42 -0.02 4.45
C THR A 213 -0.24 -1.24 5.11
N ALA A 214 0.15 -2.46 4.71
CA ALA A 214 -0.38 -3.68 5.33
C ALA A 214 0.02 -3.82 6.80
N LEU A 215 1.30 -3.58 7.14
CA LEU A 215 1.81 -3.55 8.52
C LEU A 215 1.06 -2.54 9.40
N PHE A 216 0.73 -1.39 8.84
CA PHE A 216 -0.05 -0.38 9.53
C PHE A 216 -1.48 -0.88 9.82
N VAL A 217 -2.13 -1.50 8.83
CA VAL A 217 -3.46 -2.10 8.97
C VAL A 217 -3.44 -3.21 10.04
N PHE A 218 -2.38 -4.03 10.08
CA PHE A 218 -2.18 -5.03 11.13
C PHE A 218 -2.12 -4.42 12.52
N MET A 219 -1.27 -3.41 12.69
CA MET A 219 -1.13 -2.70 13.96
C MET A 219 -2.47 -2.09 14.39
N PHE A 220 -3.23 -1.53 13.44
CA PHE A 220 -4.56 -0.98 13.70
C PHE A 220 -5.55 -2.05 14.19
N ILE A 221 -5.60 -3.22 13.55
CA ILE A 221 -6.42 -4.35 14.02
C ILE A 221 -6.01 -4.77 15.44
N GLY A 222 -4.71 -4.91 15.69
CA GLY A 222 -4.18 -5.31 17.00
C GLY A 222 -4.58 -4.34 18.11
N ILE A 223 -4.47 -3.05 17.83
CA ILE A 223 -4.87 -2.00 18.77
C ILE A 223 -6.39 -2.00 18.98
N LEU A 224 -7.19 -2.06 17.91
CA LEU A 224 -8.65 -2.16 18.03
C LEU A 224 -9.07 -3.36 18.89
N ASN A 225 -8.51 -4.55 18.63
CA ASN A 225 -8.78 -5.73 19.45
C ASN A 225 -8.36 -5.52 20.91
N GLY A 226 -7.17 -4.95 21.16
CA GLY A 226 -6.68 -4.69 22.51
C GLY A 226 -7.58 -3.74 23.31
N TYR A 227 -8.11 -2.68 22.68
CA TYR A 227 -9.07 -1.79 23.32
C TYR A 227 -10.43 -2.47 23.52
N LEU A 228 -10.94 -3.22 22.54
CA LEU A 228 -12.18 -3.99 22.66
C LEU A 228 -12.11 -5.02 23.80
N THR A 229 -10.98 -5.72 23.96
CA THR A 229 -10.77 -6.67 25.07
C THR A 229 -10.77 -5.97 26.42
N LYS A 230 -10.05 -4.85 26.56
CA LYS A 230 -10.03 -4.07 27.82
C LYS A 230 -11.44 -3.59 28.20
N LEU A 231 -12.23 -3.21 27.19
CA LEU A 231 -13.63 -2.83 27.38
C LEU A 231 -14.46 -4.02 27.87
N THR A 232 -14.38 -5.19 27.22
CA THR A 232 -15.08 -6.39 27.69
C THR A 232 -14.69 -6.76 29.13
N THR A 233 -13.42 -6.63 29.50
CA THR A 233 -12.93 -6.93 30.87
C THR A 233 -13.42 -5.93 31.92
N GLN A 234 -13.50 -4.63 31.60
CA GLN A 234 -14.03 -3.61 32.52
C GLN A 234 -15.55 -3.72 32.73
N LEU A 235 -16.25 -4.47 31.88
CA LEU A 235 -17.71 -4.64 31.88
C LEU A 235 -18.17 -5.91 32.59
N GLY A 236 -17.29 -6.61 33.32
CA GLY A 236 -17.66 -7.73 34.17
C GLY A 236 -17.86 -9.07 33.45
N GLY A 237 -17.40 -9.22 32.21
CA GLY A 237 -17.44 -10.49 31.48
C GLY A 237 -16.11 -11.24 31.54
N ALA A 238 -15.97 -12.19 32.45
CA ALA A 238 -14.95 -13.24 32.34
C ALA A 238 -15.38 -14.22 31.23
N GLY A 239 -14.94 -13.99 30.00
CA GLY A 239 -15.20 -14.93 28.90
C GLY A 239 -15.01 -14.32 27.52
N ASP A 240 -14.51 -15.15 26.62
CA ASP A 240 -14.05 -14.92 25.26
C ASP A 240 -15.11 -14.28 24.32
N GLY A 241 -15.42 -13.00 24.53
CA GLY A 241 -16.55 -12.35 23.88
C GLY A 241 -16.18 -11.01 23.26
N GLY A 242 -16.06 -11.03 21.94
CA GLY A 242 -15.81 -9.87 21.10
C GLY A 242 -16.94 -8.84 21.13
N ILE A 243 -16.90 -7.97 20.12
CA ILE A 243 -17.70 -6.75 19.86
C ILE A 243 -19.18 -6.76 20.33
N GLN A 244 -19.81 -7.94 20.43
CA GLN A 244 -21.18 -8.14 20.92
C GLN A 244 -21.33 -7.90 22.44
N ASN A 245 -20.30 -8.20 23.24
CA ASN A 245 -20.32 -7.98 24.70
C ASN A 245 -20.14 -6.51 25.10
N VAL A 246 -19.49 -5.71 24.25
CA VAL A 246 -19.31 -4.26 24.45
C VAL A 246 -20.63 -3.51 24.22
N ALA A 247 -21.50 -4.02 23.32
CA ALA A 247 -22.80 -3.43 23.06
C ALA A 247 -23.89 -3.82 24.07
N SER A 248 -23.88 -5.06 24.56
CA SER A 248 -24.85 -5.52 25.57
C SER A 248 -24.68 -4.83 26.92
N SER A 249 -23.46 -4.43 27.24
CA SER A 249 -23.06 -3.69 28.44
C SER A 249 -23.23 -2.18 28.31
N LEU A 250 -23.04 -1.62 27.10
CA LEU A 250 -23.51 -0.27 26.77
C LEU A 250 -25.03 -0.13 26.97
N ALA A 251 -25.77 -1.20 26.65
CA ALA A 251 -27.21 -1.31 26.87
C ALA A 251 -27.58 -1.70 28.32
N GLY A 252 -26.70 -2.39 29.05
CA GLY A 252 -26.93 -2.85 30.43
C GLY A 252 -26.56 -1.84 31.52
N ALA A 253 -25.67 -0.87 31.22
CA ALA A 253 -25.16 0.11 32.18
C ALA A 253 -26.15 1.25 32.54
N SER A 254 -27.35 1.29 31.97
CA SER A 254 -28.39 2.26 32.34
C SER A 254 -29.38 1.74 33.39
N GLY A 255 -29.27 0.46 33.80
CA GLY A 255 -30.01 -0.09 34.93
C GLY A 255 -29.31 0.19 36.26
N ALA A 256 -29.67 1.30 36.91
CA ALA A 256 -29.41 1.63 38.32
C ALA A 256 -27.93 1.70 38.79
N GLY A 257 -27.42 2.93 38.91
CA GLY A 257 -26.28 3.27 39.79
C GLY A 257 -24.90 2.94 39.23
N GLU A 258 -24.03 3.96 39.09
CA GLU A 258 -22.63 3.84 38.65
C GLU A 258 -22.43 3.43 37.18
N GLY A 259 -23.30 3.97 36.31
CA GLY A 259 -23.32 3.74 34.87
C GLY A 259 -21.99 4.04 34.19
N LEU A 260 -21.41 3.00 33.60
CA LEU A 260 -20.22 3.04 32.80
C LEU A 260 -20.35 4.04 31.65
N ASN A 261 -19.42 4.99 31.59
CA ASN A 261 -19.44 6.13 30.71
C ASN A 261 -19.22 5.71 29.24
N VAL A 262 -20.30 5.60 28.45
CA VAL A 262 -20.24 5.33 26.99
C VAL A 262 -19.31 6.31 26.25
N VAL A 263 -19.19 7.54 26.77
CA VAL A 263 -18.25 8.56 26.29
C VAL A 263 -16.80 8.14 26.55
N ALA A 264 -16.49 7.47 27.66
CA ALA A 264 -15.15 6.98 27.97
C ALA A 264 -14.69 5.85 27.03
N VAL A 265 -15.62 5.17 26.35
CA VAL A 265 -15.33 4.07 25.41
C VAL A 265 -15.12 4.57 23.98
N CYS A 266 -15.97 5.48 23.53
CA CYS A 266 -15.97 5.95 22.14
C CYS A 266 -14.89 6.99 21.87
N VAL A 267 -14.63 7.89 22.83
CA VAL A 267 -13.65 8.98 22.67
C VAL A 267 -12.23 8.46 22.42
N PRO A 268 -11.72 7.44 23.13
CA PRO A 268 -10.39 6.87 22.84
C PRO A 268 -10.29 6.24 21.45
N ILE A 269 -11.33 5.52 20.99
CA ILE A 269 -11.34 4.87 19.67
C ILE A 269 -11.28 5.92 18.55
N ILE A 270 -12.04 7.01 18.71
CA ILE A 270 -12.00 8.15 17.76
C ILE A 270 -10.60 8.78 17.75
N LEU A 271 -10.03 9.07 18.92
CA LEU A 271 -8.72 9.71 19.02
C LEU A 271 -7.61 8.83 18.41
N ILE A 272 -7.66 7.52 18.65
CA ILE A 272 -6.72 6.55 18.07
C ILE A 272 -6.90 6.47 16.57
N SER A 273 -8.13 6.37 16.06
CA SER A 273 -8.37 6.31 14.60
C SER A 273 -7.87 7.56 13.88
N LEU A 274 -8.02 8.75 14.50
CA LEU A 274 -7.51 10.01 13.98
C LEU A 274 -5.98 10.10 14.05
N ALA A 275 -5.39 9.71 15.18
CA ALA A 275 -3.92 9.65 15.33
C ALA A 275 -3.29 8.67 14.32
N MET A 276 -3.93 7.52 14.12
CA MET A 276 -3.52 6.53 13.13
C MET A 276 -3.66 7.05 11.71
N PHE A 277 -4.75 7.72 11.39
CA PHE A 277 -4.89 8.37 10.09
C PHE A 277 -3.74 9.37 9.84
N CYS A 278 -3.40 10.22 10.82
CA CYS A 278 -2.27 11.15 10.69
C CYS A 278 -0.91 10.45 10.54
N MET A 279 -0.70 9.33 11.22
CA MET A 279 0.50 8.48 11.06
C MET A 279 0.56 7.84 9.67
N PHE A 280 -0.57 7.40 9.13
CA PHE A 280 -0.66 6.80 7.80
C PHE A 280 -0.15 7.75 6.69
N LEU A 281 -0.39 9.05 6.86
CA LEU A 281 0.10 10.08 5.94
C LEU A 281 1.63 10.17 5.86
N GLN A 282 2.36 9.60 6.83
CA GLN A 282 3.82 9.61 6.88
C GLN A 282 4.46 8.38 6.23
N ILE A 283 3.68 7.35 5.87
CA ILE A 283 4.19 6.14 5.21
C ILE A 283 4.96 6.48 3.91
N PRO A 284 4.48 7.38 3.02
CA PRO A 284 5.24 7.78 1.84
C PRO A 284 6.64 8.32 2.16
N SER A 285 6.80 9.11 3.24
CA SER A 285 8.10 9.66 3.63
C SER A 285 9.05 8.61 4.20
N ILE A 286 8.53 7.63 4.93
CA ILE A 286 9.32 6.51 5.46
C ILE A 286 9.83 5.64 4.31
N CYS A 287 8.98 5.36 3.31
CA CYS A 287 9.38 4.57 2.14
C CYS A 287 10.45 5.30 1.32
N ALA A 288 10.30 6.62 1.15
CA ALA A 288 11.23 7.43 0.38
C ALA A 288 12.61 7.50 1.03
N SER A 289 12.66 7.65 2.37
CA SER A 289 13.94 7.71 3.09
C SER A 289 14.70 6.39 3.07
N MET A 290 14.00 5.25 3.06
CA MET A 290 14.64 3.93 3.06
C MET A 290 15.11 3.49 1.67
N THR A 291 14.31 3.75 0.64
CA THR A 291 14.59 3.24 -0.72
C THR A 291 15.42 4.20 -1.56
N GLY A 292 15.45 5.49 -1.20
CA GLY A 292 16.01 6.56 -2.04
C GLY A 292 15.13 6.90 -3.25
N GLY A 293 13.99 6.22 -3.41
CA GLY A 293 13.04 6.40 -4.51
C GLY A 293 11.91 7.34 -4.12
N SER A 294 11.21 7.88 -5.11
CA SER A 294 10.03 8.73 -4.91
C SER A 294 8.94 8.36 -5.91
N GLY A 295 7.82 7.86 -5.42
CA GLY A 295 6.62 7.56 -6.23
C GLY A 295 5.67 8.75 -6.38
N GLY A 296 6.10 9.96 -5.97
CA GLY A 296 5.21 11.12 -5.82
C GLY A 296 4.42 11.09 -4.51
N SER A 297 3.95 12.26 -4.06
CA SER A 297 3.09 12.39 -2.87
C SER A 297 1.73 12.92 -3.28
N PHE A 298 0.69 12.13 -3.05
CA PHE A 298 -0.70 12.56 -3.27
C PHE A 298 -1.08 13.81 -2.49
N PHE A 299 -0.58 13.94 -1.26
CA PHE A 299 -0.88 15.07 -0.39
C PHE A 299 -0.17 16.36 -0.81
N SER A 300 0.97 16.25 -1.51
CA SER A 300 1.63 17.41 -2.12
C SER A 300 0.74 18.03 -3.21
N GLY A 301 0.07 17.20 -4.02
CA GLY A 301 -0.91 17.64 -5.02
C GLY A 301 -2.12 18.33 -4.40
N LEU A 302 -2.66 17.78 -3.31
CA LEU A 302 -3.75 18.41 -2.54
C LEU A 302 -3.33 19.74 -1.89
N GLY A 303 -2.10 19.86 -1.40
CA GLY A 303 -1.56 21.11 -0.87
C GLY A 303 -1.42 22.20 -1.94
N VAL A 304 -1.07 21.82 -3.16
CA VAL A 304 -1.04 22.74 -4.32
C VAL A 304 -2.46 23.15 -4.73
N ILE A 305 -3.43 22.23 -4.72
CA ILE A 305 -4.84 22.55 -5.04
C ILE A 305 -5.50 23.41 -3.94
N ALA A 306 -5.23 23.14 -2.66
CA ALA A 306 -5.72 23.95 -1.55
C ALA A 306 -5.11 25.37 -1.55
N ARG A 307 -3.85 25.52 -2.00
CA ARG A 307 -3.22 26.83 -2.24
C ARG A 307 -3.71 27.50 -3.52
N ALA A 308 -4.04 26.73 -4.56
CA ALA A 308 -4.65 27.26 -5.78
C ALA A 308 -6.06 27.81 -5.50
N GLY A 309 -6.84 27.13 -4.65
CA GLY A 309 -8.16 27.59 -4.19
C GLY A 309 -8.11 28.85 -3.31
N SER A 310 -7.06 29.04 -2.51
CA SER A 310 -6.87 30.27 -1.71
C SER A 310 -6.27 31.44 -2.50
N GLY A 311 -5.57 31.17 -3.61
CA GLY A 311 -5.08 32.18 -4.55
C GLY A 311 -6.20 32.84 -5.37
N LEU A 312 -7.21 32.07 -5.79
CA LEU A 312 -8.35 32.56 -6.58
C LEU A 312 -9.32 33.46 -5.77
N ARG A 313 -9.26 33.41 -4.44
CA ARG A 313 -10.13 34.22 -3.56
C ARG A 313 -9.51 35.57 -3.17
N ARG A 314 -8.27 35.84 -3.57
CA ARG A 314 -7.58 37.13 -3.35
C ARG A 314 -7.56 38.05 -4.59
N SER A 315 -8.17 37.65 -5.70
CA SER A 315 -8.24 38.44 -6.93
C SER A 315 -9.64 39.02 -7.23
N ARG A 316 -10.47 39.23 -6.21
CA ARG A 316 -11.73 39.97 -6.33
C ARG A 316 -11.78 41.09 -5.30
#